data_AF-A0A356K7E4-F1
#
_entry.id   AF-A0A356K7E4-F1
#
_cell.length_a   1.000
_cell.length_b   1.000
_cell.length_c   1.000
_cell.angle_alpha   90.00
_cell.angle_beta   90.00
_cell.angle_gamma   90.00
#
_symmetry.space_group_name_H-M   'P 1'
#
loop_
_entity.id
_entity.type
_entity.pdbx_description
1 polymer ?
#
loop_
_entity_poly.entity_id
_entity_poly.type
_entity_poly.pdbx_seq_one_letter_code
_entity_poly.pdbx_strand_id
1 'polypeptide(L)'
;MATLGFARQAAAQQSFSDYKALVCVCLNGGNDSYNMLVPVDSDQHTEYESIRTDLALEQSTLLTLPGTSTDGRSFGLHPNMSETVDLYGDGDIAFIANVGTLIDYVDAAAVEAGARVPLGIGSHNDQIAQWQTARPDRRVPEGWGGRLADLMQGVNADNGISMNISLAGTNAFQAGKRTVEYAINRDGDGARRIWGYEGEWKKTIIDRLFEAEHDHPFRREYKRRLVGAIDTGER
;
A
#
# COMPACT_ATOMS: atom_id res chain seq x y z
N MET A 1 4.79 14.79 -7.58
CA MET A 1 5.56 14.11 -6.50
C MET A 1 4.70 14.07 -5.24
N ALA A 2 4.35 12.90 -4.73
CA ALA A 2 3.72 12.81 -3.41
C ALA A 2 4.72 13.28 -2.34
N THR A 3 4.43 14.41 -1.71
CA THR A 3 5.24 14.99 -0.63
C THR A 3 4.72 14.48 0.72
N LEU A 4 5.60 13.91 1.54
CA LEU A 4 5.30 13.54 2.93
C LEU A 4 5.35 14.78 3.84
N GLY A 5 4.86 15.92 3.36
CA GLY A 5 4.95 17.21 4.05
C GLY A 5 4.17 17.23 5.35
N PHE A 6 2.92 16.76 5.31
CA PHE A 6 2.07 16.65 6.49
C PHE A 6 2.63 15.68 7.54
N ALA A 7 3.26 14.57 7.10
CA ALA A 7 3.92 13.65 8.02
C ALA A 7 5.08 14.31 8.77
N ARG A 8 5.88 15.15 8.10
CA ARG A 8 6.96 15.91 8.76
C ARG A 8 6.42 16.91 9.77
N GLN A 9 5.32 17.57 9.45
CA GLN A 9 4.65 18.50 10.35
C GLN A 9 4.09 17.77 11.58
N ALA A 10 3.44 16.63 11.38
CA ALA A 10 2.95 15.79 12.47
C ALA A 10 4.09 15.28 13.36
N ALA A 11 5.19 14.82 12.77
CA ALA A 11 6.38 14.39 13.50
C ALA A 11 6.95 15.48 14.43
N ALA A 12 6.84 16.75 14.02
CA ALA A 12 7.33 17.89 14.80
C ALA A 12 6.45 18.26 16.01
N GLN A 13 5.19 17.82 16.06
CA GLN A 13 4.29 18.07 17.19
C GLN A 13 4.55 17.14 18.40
N GLN A 14 5.50 16.20 18.28
CA GLN A 14 6.11 15.36 19.32
C GLN A 14 5.22 14.43 20.16
N SER A 15 3.90 14.57 20.19
CA SER A 15 3.06 13.59 20.89
C SER A 15 1.65 13.49 20.32
N PHE A 16 1.20 12.25 20.14
CA PHE A 16 -0.22 11.90 20.03
C PHE A 16 -0.71 11.47 21.42
N SER A 17 -1.89 11.93 21.83
CA SER A 17 -2.48 11.56 23.11
C SER A 17 -3.18 10.20 23.08
N ASP A 18 -3.34 9.62 21.90
CA ASP A 18 -4.08 8.39 21.67
C ASP A 18 -3.40 7.50 20.61
N TYR A 19 -3.84 6.24 20.54
CA TYR A 19 -3.29 5.27 19.60
C TYR A 19 -3.75 5.56 18.17
N LYS A 20 -2.81 5.59 17.23
CA LYS A 20 -3.06 5.76 15.79
C LYS A 20 -2.47 4.59 15.03
N ALA A 21 -3.27 3.97 14.17
CA ALA A 21 -2.84 2.94 13.25
C ALA A 21 -3.37 3.22 11.84
N LEU A 22 -2.58 2.87 10.84
CA LEU A 22 -2.99 2.86 9.45
C LEU A 22 -2.92 1.42 8.94
N VAL A 23 -4.07 0.87 8.56
CA VAL A 23 -4.17 -0.45 7.96
C VAL A 23 -4.39 -0.28 6.47
N CYS A 24 -3.46 -0.82 5.66
CA CYS A 24 -3.56 -0.81 4.21
C CYS A 24 -3.81 -2.22 3.70
N VAL A 25 -4.92 -2.42 3.01
CA VAL A 25 -5.26 -3.70 2.37
C VAL A 25 -5.05 -3.57 0.87
N CYS A 26 -4.14 -4.38 0.31
CA CYS A 26 -3.94 -4.47 -1.13
C CYS A 26 -4.59 -5.76 -1.64
N LEU A 27 -5.62 -5.63 -2.47
CA LEU A 27 -6.38 -6.78 -2.99
C LEU A 27 -5.72 -7.47 -4.19
N ASN A 28 -4.61 -6.91 -4.72
CA ASN A 28 -3.80 -7.53 -5.78
C ASN A 28 -4.60 -8.03 -7.01
N GLY A 29 -5.59 -7.24 -7.44
CA GLY A 29 -6.49 -7.60 -8.56
C GLY A 29 -7.70 -8.46 -8.18
N GLY A 30 -7.85 -8.84 -6.91
CA GLY A 30 -8.99 -9.62 -6.41
C GLY A 30 -10.29 -8.83 -6.21
N ASN A 31 -10.39 -7.61 -6.75
CA ASN A 31 -11.60 -6.80 -6.69
C ASN A 31 -11.99 -6.29 -8.07
N ASP A 32 -13.21 -6.61 -8.48
CA ASP A 32 -13.86 -5.95 -9.61
C ASP A 32 -14.50 -4.65 -9.10
N SER A 33 -13.72 -3.57 -9.10
CA SER A 33 -14.18 -2.30 -8.56
C SER A 33 -15.39 -1.73 -9.31
N TYR A 34 -15.59 -2.09 -10.58
CA TYR A 34 -16.70 -1.59 -11.36
C TYR A 34 -18.02 -2.27 -11.00
N ASN A 35 -17.99 -3.52 -10.52
CA ASN A 35 -19.16 -4.19 -9.92
C ASN A 35 -19.26 -3.97 -8.41
N MET A 36 -18.26 -3.38 -7.76
CA MET A 36 -18.31 -2.95 -6.36
C MET A 36 -19.08 -1.64 -6.19
N LEU A 37 -18.71 -0.60 -6.94
CA LEU A 37 -19.31 0.74 -6.89
C LEU A 37 -19.85 1.09 -8.27
N VAL A 38 -21.17 1.05 -8.42
CA VAL A 38 -21.88 1.12 -9.70
C VAL A 38 -22.67 2.43 -9.78
N PRO A 39 -22.63 3.18 -10.90
CA PRO A 39 -23.50 4.33 -11.07
C PRO A 39 -24.97 3.89 -11.09
N VAL A 40 -25.85 4.63 -10.41
CA VAL A 40 -27.30 4.34 -10.40
C VAL A 40 -28.13 5.35 -11.20
N ASP A 41 -27.55 6.46 -11.65
CA ASP A 41 -28.27 7.38 -12.53
C ASP A 41 -28.50 6.71 -13.90
N SER A 42 -29.70 6.82 -14.47
CA SER A 42 -30.09 6.03 -15.65
C SER A 42 -29.16 6.19 -16.86
N ASP A 43 -28.62 7.40 -17.09
CA ASP A 43 -27.67 7.67 -18.16
C ASP A 43 -26.35 6.92 -17.97
N GLN A 44 -25.77 7.02 -16.77
CA GLN A 44 -24.49 6.40 -16.43
C GLN A 44 -24.61 4.89 -16.21
N HIS A 45 -25.74 4.40 -15.70
CA HIS A 45 -26.01 2.97 -15.60
C HIS A 45 -26.17 2.32 -16.98
N THR A 46 -26.84 2.99 -17.93
CA THR A 46 -26.89 2.53 -19.34
C THR A 46 -25.50 2.44 -19.96
N GLU A 47 -24.63 3.43 -19.71
CA GLU A 47 -23.23 3.39 -20.16
C GLU A 47 -22.45 2.23 -19.52
N TYR A 48 -22.58 2.05 -18.20
CA TYR A 48 -22.03 0.91 -17.48
C TYR A 48 -22.48 -0.44 -18.07
N GLU A 49 -23.77 -0.64 -18.32
CA GLU A 49 -24.30 -1.86 -18.95
C GLU A 49 -23.70 -2.11 -20.33
N SER A 50 -23.54 -1.05 -21.13
CA SER A 50 -22.95 -1.15 -22.47
C SER A 50 -21.47 -1.59 -22.46
N ILE A 51 -20.72 -1.17 -21.44
CA ILE A 51 -19.29 -1.48 -21.27
C ILE A 51 -19.12 -2.88 -20.65
N ARG A 52 -19.99 -3.24 -19.70
CA ARG A 52 -19.87 -4.45 -18.88
C ARG A 52 -20.62 -5.65 -19.44
N THR A 53 -21.55 -5.43 -20.35
CA THR A 53 -22.31 -6.46 -21.07
C THR A 53 -22.96 -7.46 -20.10
N ASP A 54 -22.69 -8.74 -20.28
CA ASP A 54 -23.14 -9.87 -19.46
C ASP A 54 -22.62 -9.85 -18.00
N LEU A 55 -21.63 -9.01 -17.68
CA LEU A 55 -21.15 -8.82 -16.31
C LEU A 55 -21.84 -7.66 -15.58
N ALA A 56 -22.74 -6.93 -16.24
CA ALA A 56 -23.44 -5.79 -15.65
C ALA A 56 -24.44 -6.25 -14.58
N LEU A 57 -24.49 -5.51 -13.47
CA LEU A 57 -25.52 -5.69 -12.44
C LEU A 57 -26.79 -4.93 -12.83
N GLU A 58 -27.95 -5.60 -12.69
CA GLU A 58 -29.25 -4.96 -12.87
C GLU A 58 -29.41 -3.79 -11.87
N GLN A 59 -29.82 -2.63 -12.37
CA GLN A 59 -29.94 -1.40 -11.57
C GLN A 59 -30.78 -1.59 -10.30
N SER A 60 -31.85 -2.37 -10.41
CA SER A 60 -32.80 -2.69 -9.33
C SER A 60 -32.20 -3.52 -8.19
N THR A 61 -31.07 -4.19 -8.43
CA THR A 61 -30.40 -5.03 -7.43
C THR A 61 -29.37 -4.26 -6.61
N LEU A 62 -28.96 -3.08 -7.09
CA LEU A 62 -27.92 -2.27 -6.46
C LEU A 62 -28.39 -1.72 -5.12
N LEU A 63 -27.49 -1.75 -4.13
CA LEU A 63 -27.72 -1.12 -2.83
C LEU A 63 -27.33 0.35 -2.92
N THR A 64 -28.29 1.22 -3.21
CA THR A 64 -28.04 2.66 -3.39
C THR A 64 -27.43 3.29 -2.13
N LEU A 65 -26.31 4.00 -2.30
CA LEU A 65 -25.68 4.75 -1.23
C LEU A 65 -26.44 6.06 -0.96
N PRO A 66 -26.51 6.53 0.28
CA PRO A 66 -27.08 7.84 0.59
C PRO A 66 -26.20 8.97 0.02
N GLY A 67 -26.82 10.05 -0.44
CA GLY A 67 -26.11 11.24 -0.94
C GLY A 67 -25.62 11.11 -2.37
N THR A 68 -24.75 12.04 -2.78
CA THR A 68 -24.17 12.10 -4.13
C THR A 68 -22.68 12.42 -4.07
N SER A 69 -21.96 12.03 -5.12
CA SER A 69 -20.56 12.42 -5.32
C SER A 69 -20.41 13.94 -5.51
N THR A 70 -19.16 14.41 -5.55
CA THR A 70 -18.84 15.84 -5.72
C THR A 70 -19.37 16.47 -7.00
N ASP A 71 -19.64 15.67 -8.03
CA ASP A 71 -20.24 16.06 -9.32
C ASP A 71 -21.75 15.77 -9.38
N GLY A 72 -22.37 15.40 -8.26
CA GLY A 72 -23.82 15.22 -8.15
C GLY A 72 -24.34 13.87 -8.66
N ARG A 73 -23.46 12.87 -8.82
CA ARG A 73 -23.83 11.52 -9.27
C ARG A 73 -24.18 10.61 -8.12
N SER A 74 -25.10 9.69 -8.39
CA SER A 74 -25.56 8.69 -7.44
C SER A 74 -24.87 7.35 -7.72
N PHE A 75 -24.49 6.64 -6.67
CA PHE A 75 -23.86 5.33 -6.76
C PHE A 75 -24.57 4.31 -5.87
N GLY A 76 -24.41 3.03 -6.22
CA GLY A 76 -24.86 1.90 -5.43
C GLY A 76 -23.76 0.84 -5.33
N LEU A 77 -23.86 0.01 -4.30
CA LEU A 77 -22.96 -1.11 -4.09
C LEU A 77 -23.53 -2.43 -4.59
N HIS A 78 -22.66 -3.40 -4.81
CA HIS A 78 -23.04 -4.78 -5.10
C HIS A 78 -24.05 -5.31 -4.05
N PRO A 79 -25.06 -6.12 -4.44
CA PRO A 79 -26.08 -6.68 -3.52
C PRO A 79 -25.56 -7.41 -2.27
N ASN A 80 -24.28 -7.83 -2.28
CA ASN A 80 -23.65 -8.61 -1.20
C ASN A 80 -22.78 -7.72 -0.28
N MET A 81 -22.94 -6.40 -0.35
CA MET A 81 -22.16 -5.42 0.40
C MET A 81 -23.03 -4.59 1.34
N SER A 82 -24.09 -5.18 1.89
CA SER A 82 -25.01 -4.52 2.84
C SER A 82 -24.29 -3.82 3.98
N GLU A 83 -23.32 -4.48 4.59
CA GLU A 83 -22.54 -3.97 5.71
C GLU A 83 -21.66 -2.78 5.29
N THR A 84 -21.26 -2.71 4.02
CA THR A 84 -20.50 -1.56 3.50
C THR A 84 -21.42 -0.36 3.29
N VAL A 85 -22.69 -0.58 2.97
CA VAL A 85 -23.70 0.49 2.90
C VAL A 85 -23.93 1.10 4.28
N ASP A 86 -24.06 0.25 5.31
CA ASP A 86 -24.23 0.70 6.70
C ASP A 86 -23.03 1.56 7.14
N LEU A 87 -21.79 1.06 6.93
CA LEU A 87 -20.57 1.82 7.23
C LEU A 87 -20.49 3.15 6.49
N TYR A 88 -20.96 3.20 5.24
CA TYR A 88 -20.99 4.45 4.47
C TYR A 88 -22.02 5.41 5.06
N GLY A 89 -23.22 4.92 5.40
CA GLY A 89 -24.28 5.70 6.02
C GLY A 89 -23.89 6.28 7.38
N ASP A 90 -23.10 5.53 8.15
CA ASP A 90 -22.55 5.95 9.44
C ASP A 90 -21.38 6.93 9.31
N GLY A 91 -20.83 7.10 8.11
CA GLY A 91 -19.70 8.00 7.82
C GLY A 91 -18.32 7.42 8.15
N ASP A 92 -18.24 6.11 8.36
CA ASP A 92 -17.00 5.40 8.72
C ASP A 92 -16.11 5.07 7.51
N ILE A 93 -16.70 5.10 6.30
CA ILE A 93 -15.96 4.88 5.04
C ILE A 93 -16.29 5.95 4.00
N ALA A 94 -15.36 6.12 3.05
CA ALA A 94 -15.55 6.94 1.87
C ALA A 94 -14.96 6.25 0.65
N PHE A 95 -15.59 6.45 -0.50
CA PHE A 95 -15.07 5.98 -1.79
C PHE A 95 -14.30 7.10 -2.48
N ILE A 96 -13.15 6.75 -3.07
CA ILE A 96 -12.40 7.63 -3.94
C ILE A 96 -12.28 6.91 -5.29
N ALA A 97 -13.05 7.37 -6.27
CA ALA A 97 -13.07 6.83 -7.61
C ALA A 97 -12.05 7.55 -8.52
N ASN A 98 -11.81 6.99 -9.71
CA ASN A 98 -10.96 7.59 -10.74
C ASN A 98 -9.53 7.90 -10.28
N VAL A 99 -9.01 7.07 -9.36
CA VAL A 99 -7.63 7.18 -8.89
C VAL A 99 -6.74 6.21 -9.65
N GLY A 100 -5.62 6.71 -10.15
CA GLY A 100 -4.63 5.91 -10.83
C GLY A 100 -3.23 6.44 -10.58
N THR A 101 -2.24 5.69 -11.02
CA THR A 101 -0.86 6.14 -11.00
C THR A 101 -0.67 7.09 -12.17
N LEU A 102 -0.92 8.39 -12.00
CA LEU A 102 -0.66 9.39 -13.05
C LEU A 102 0.58 10.23 -12.68
N ILE A 103 1.31 10.65 -13.71
CA ILE A 103 2.38 11.65 -13.54
C ILE A 103 1.79 13.05 -13.71
N ASP A 104 1.07 13.25 -14.81
CA ASP A 104 0.39 14.48 -15.20
C ASP A 104 -1.04 14.14 -15.66
N TYR A 105 -1.91 15.15 -15.74
CA TYR A 105 -3.22 14.99 -16.37
C TYR A 105 -3.01 14.77 -17.87
N VAL A 106 -3.47 13.62 -18.38
CA VAL A 106 -3.32 13.22 -19.78
C VAL A 106 -4.61 12.55 -20.25
N ASP A 107 -4.97 12.78 -21.52
CA ASP A 107 -6.00 12.04 -22.22
C ASP A 107 -5.39 11.08 -23.26
N ALA A 108 -6.22 10.29 -23.94
CA ALA A 108 -5.76 9.30 -24.91
C ALA A 108 -4.95 9.92 -26.06
N ALA A 109 -5.41 11.06 -26.60
CA ALA A 109 -4.72 11.75 -27.69
C ALA A 109 -3.34 12.28 -27.27
N ALA A 110 -3.22 12.80 -26.04
CA ALA A 110 -1.95 13.24 -25.49
C ALA A 110 -0.98 12.07 -25.31
N VAL A 111 -1.46 10.92 -24.85
CA VAL A 111 -0.65 9.70 -24.74
C VAL A 111 -0.14 9.25 -26.12
N GLU A 112 -0.99 9.24 -27.15
CA GLU A 112 -0.60 8.93 -28.53
C GLU A 112 0.43 9.94 -29.08
N ALA A 113 0.31 11.21 -28.70
CA ALA A 113 1.25 12.27 -29.04
C ALA A 113 2.58 12.21 -28.24
N GLY A 114 2.75 11.23 -27.34
CA GLY A 114 3.99 11.02 -26.58
C GLY A 114 4.05 11.77 -25.25
N ALA A 115 2.90 12.06 -24.62
CA ALA A 115 2.86 12.63 -23.28
C ALA A 115 3.58 11.75 -22.25
N ARG A 116 4.02 12.38 -21.16
CA ARG A 116 4.72 11.67 -20.08
C ARG A 116 3.74 10.82 -19.29
N VAL A 117 3.87 9.51 -19.44
CA VAL A 117 3.08 8.50 -18.72
C VAL A 117 3.93 7.77 -17.68
N PRO A 118 3.29 7.12 -16.68
CA PRO A 118 3.97 6.22 -15.77
C PRO A 118 4.86 5.21 -16.47
N LEU A 119 5.97 4.89 -15.84
CA LEU A 119 6.87 3.85 -16.32
C LEU A 119 6.13 2.49 -16.33
N GLY A 120 6.06 1.83 -17.48
CA GLY A 120 5.37 0.55 -17.59
C GLY A 120 3.84 0.67 -17.45
N ILE A 121 3.23 1.75 -17.95
CA ILE A 121 1.77 1.85 -18.06
C ILE A 121 1.20 0.59 -18.75
N GLY A 122 0.16 -0.01 -18.16
CA GLY A 122 -0.41 -1.30 -18.58
C GLY A 122 0.20 -2.54 -17.89
N SER A 123 1.34 -2.41 -17.20
CA SER A 123 1.91 -3.49 -16.38
C SER A 123 1.32 -3.46 -14.98
N HIS A 124 0.55 -4.50 -14.63
CA HIS A 124 -0.04 -4.67 -13.30
C HIS A 124 1.01 -4.57 -12.19
N ASN A 125 2.15 -5.25 -12.36
CA ASN A 125 3.22 -5.25 -11.36
C ASN A 125 3.85 -3.87 -11.18
N ASP A 126 4.07 -3.13 -12.28
CA ASP A 126 4.60 -1.77 -12.20
C ASP A 126 3.59 -0.85 -11.53
N GLN A 127 2.30 -0.92 -11.87
CA GLN A 127 1.25 -0.09 -11.26
C GLN A 127 1.07 -0.38 -9.77
N ILE A 128 1.11 -1.65 -9.35
CA ILE A 128 1.10 -2.02 -7.92
C ILE A 128 2.32 -1.42 -7.21
N ALA A 129 3.52 -1.55 -7.79
CA ALA A 129 4.72 -0.97 -7.21
C ALA A 129 4.62 0.56 -7.10
N GLN A 130 4.00 1.22 -8.06
CA GLN A 130 3.78 2.67 -8.04
C GLN A 130 2.80 3.10 -6.95
N TRP A 131 1.74 2.33 -6.68
CA TRP A 131 0.85 2.54 -5.54
C TRP A 131 1.58 2.40 -4.20
N GLN A 132 2.43 1.38 -4.07
CA GLN A 132 3.21 1.14 -2.86
C GLN A 132 4.31 2.20 -2.64
N THR A 133 4.89 2.71 -3.73
CA THR A 133 6.03 3.63 -3.68
C THR A 133 5.65 5.09 -3.86
N ALA A 134 4.46 5.41 -4.35
CA ALA A 134 4.06 6.74 -4.80
C ALA A 134 5.11 7.40 -5.73
N ARG A 135 5.71 6.60 -6.61
CA ARG A 135 6.70 7.00 -7.62
C ARG A 135 6.33 6.43 -8.99
N PRO A 136 5.41 7.09 -9.72
CA PRO A 136 4.96 6.63 -11.04
C PRO A 136 6.04 6.70 -12.13
N ASP A 137 7.07 7.51 -11.95
CA ASP A 137 8.07 7.83 -12.98
C ASP A 137 9.33 6.94 -12.95
N ARG A 138 9.52 6.14 -11.90
CA ARG A 138 10.76 5.37 -11.70
C ARG A 138 10.54 4.21 -10.73
N ARG A 139 11.40 3.20 -10.83
CA ARG A 139 11.44 2.10 -9.84
C ARG A 139 12.28 2.51 -8.64
N VAL A 140 11.70 2.43 -7.45
CA VAL A 140 12.41 2.63 -6.17
C VAL A 140 12.14 1.46 -5.23
N PRO A 141 13.09 1.07 -4.39
CA PRO A 141 12.88 0.02 -3.39
C PRO A 141 12.11 0.50 -2.17
N GLU A 142 12.01 1.82 -1.92
CA GLU A 142 11.31 2.35 -0.75
C GLU A 142 9.86 2.73 -1.03
N GLY A 143 8.99 2.31 -0.13
CA GLY A 143 7.56 2.63 -0.12
C GLY A 143 7.26 3.94 0.59
N TRP A 144 6.05 4.46 0.43
CA TRP A 144 5.64 5.63 1.18
C TRP A 144 5.36 5.31 2.66
N GLY A 145 4.92 4.09 3.00
CA GLY A 145 4.74 3.63 4.37
C GLY A 145 6.06 3.50 5.12
N GLY A 146 7.09 2.93 4.49
CA GLY A 146 8.45 2.88 5.05
C GLY A 146 9.08 4.26 5.25
N ARG A 147 8.92 5.17 4.28
CA ARG A 147 9.37 6.55 4.43
C ARG A 147 8.58 7.34 5.48
N LEU A 148 7.30 7.04 5.65
CA LEU A 148 6.49 7.60 6.73
C LEU A 148 7.02 7.12 8.08
N ALA A 149 7.26 5.81 8.23
CA ALA A 149 7.81 5.24 9.45
C ALA A 149 9.17 5.84 9.80
N ASP A 150 10.06 6.01 8.82
CA ASP A 150 11.34 6.70 9.00
C ASP A 150 11.17 8.12 9.56
N LEU A 151 10.13 8.86 9.17
CA LEU A 151 9.90 10.22 9.68
C LEU A 151 9.29 10.24 11.08
N MET A 152 8.49 9.22 11.41
CA MET A 152 7.68 9.19 12.63
C MET A 152 8.34 8.47 13.81
N GLN A 153 9.52 7.86 13.63
CA GLN A 153 10.22 7.12 14.70
C GLN A 153 10.33 7.89 16.02
N GLY A 154 10.59 9.19 15.98
CA GLY A 154 10.73 10.01 17.20
C GLY A 154 9.42 10.30 17.94
N VAL A 155 8.26 10.05 17.31
CA VAL A 155 6.94 10.24 17.92
C VAL A 155 6.33 8.92 18.38
N ASN A 156 6.80 7.80 17.85
CA ASN A 156 6.42 6.49 18.34
C ASN A 156 7.33 6.12 19.52
N ALA A 157 6.74 5.75 20.66
CA ALA A 157 7.53 5.25 21.78
C ALA A 157 8.31 4.01 21.33
N ASP A 158 9.63 4.00 21.55
CA ASP A 158 10.45 2.83 21.25
C ASP A 158 9.99 1.68 22.16
N ASN A 159 9.38 0.69 21.54
CA ASN A 159 8.89 -0.53 22.19
C ASN A 159 9.63 -1.77 21.66
N GLY A 160 10.73 -1.58 20.91
CA GLY A 160 11.52 -2.65 20.32
C GLY A 160 10.90 -3.32 19.08
N ILE A 161 9.67 -2.97 18.69
CA ILE A 161 8.96 -3.51 17.52
C ILE A 161 9.01 -2.48 16.38
N SER A 162 9.21 -2.93 15.14
CA SER A 162 9.11 -2.04 13.98
C SER A 162 7.75 -1.35 13.91
N MET A 163 7.74 -0.07 13.52
CA MET A 163 6.51 0.69 13.28
C MET A 163 5.64 0.07 12.18
N ASN A 164 6.26 -0.66 11.25
CA ASN A 164 5.56 -1.33 10.17
C ASN A 164 5.41 -2.81 10.48
N ILE A 165 4.18 -3.33 10.43
CA ILE A 165 3.89 -4.76 10.58
C ILE A 165 3.30 -5.27 9.27
N SER A 166 3.88 -6.32 8.69
CA SER A 166 3.36 -7.01 7.52
C SER A 166 2.73 -8.35 7.90
N LEU A 167 1.57 -8.66 7.32
CA LEU A 167 0.93 -9.98 7.46
C LEU A 167 1.10 -10.86 6.22
N ALA A 168 1.85 -10.39 5.22
CA ALA A 168 2.03 -11.06 3.92
C ALA A 168 3.50 -11.05 3.44
N GLY A 169 4.45 -10.95 4.39
CA GLY A 169 5.88 -10.90 4.08
C GLY A 169 6.38 -9.53 3.59
N THR A 170 7.62 -9.51 3.11
CA THR A 170 8.28 -8.26 2.69
C THR A 170 7.61 -7.64 1.47
N ASN A 171 7.44 -6.32 1.52
CA ASN A 171 6.79 -5.55 0.46
C ASN A 171 7.44 -4.18 0.31
N ALA A 172 7.31 -3.58 -0.88
CA ALA A 172 7.90 -2.28 -1.14
C ALA A 172 7.22 -1.19 -0.31
N PHE A 173 5.91 -1.27 -0.06
CA PHE A 173 5.14 -0.25 0.67
C PHE A 173 5.73 0.08 2.04
N GLN A 174 6.15 -0.93 2.80
CA GLN A 174 6.67 -0.77 4.15
C GLN A 174 8.20 -0.62 4.23
N ALA A 175 8.91 -0.80 3.12
CA ALA A 175 10.36 -0.64 3.06
C ALA A 175 10.77 0.84 3.16
N GLY A 176 11.53 1.18 4.20
CA GLY A 176 12.15 2.49 4.42
C GLY A 176 13.65 2.48 4.17
N LYS A 177 14.30 3.62 4.43
CA LYS A 177 15.77 3.73 4.46
C LYS A 177 16.34 3.22 5.78
N ARG A 178 15.61 3.43 6.89
CA ARG A 178 16.03 3.04 8.25
C ARG A 178 15.09 2.00 8.85
N THR A 179 13.82 2.03 8.46
CA THR A 179 12.79 1.13 8.93
C THR A 179 12.59 -0.01 7.95
N VAL A 180 12.53 -1.23 8.46
CA VAL A 180 12.06 -2.43 7.75
C VAL A 180 10.84 -2.97 8.48
N GLU A 181 9.92 -3.61 7.77
CA GLU A 181 8.73 -4.19 8.36
C GLU A 181 9.03 -5.39 9.27
N TYR A 182 8.26 -5.50 10.34
CA TYR A 182 8.12 -6.74 11.08
C TYR A 182 7.16 -7.65 10.33
N ALA A 183 7.71 -8.64 9.62
CA ALA A 183 6.93 -9.56 8.81
C ALA A 183 6.46 -10.78 9.64
N ILE A 184 5.16 -10.87 9.82
CA ILE A 184 4.47 -11.97 10.49
C ILE A 184 3.97 -12.95 9.41
N ASN A 185 4.10 -14.25 9.67
CA ASN A 185 3.50 -15.31 8.86
C ASN A 185 2.51 -16.13 9.71
N ARG A 186 1.56 -16.80 9.04
CA ARG A 186 0.55 -17.65 9.69
C ARG A 186 1.15 -18.92 10.31
N ASP A 187 2.35 -19.32 9.89
CA ASP A 187 3.03 -20.53 10.34
C ASP A 187 3.98 -20.26 11.52
N GLY A 188 3.94 -21.11 12.56
CA GLY A 188 4.84 -21.05 13.72
C GLY A 188 4.50 -19.96 14.75
N ASP A 189 5.51 -19.37 15.40
CA ASP A 189 5.38 -18.36 16.46
C ASP A 189 5.10 -16.93 15.93
N GLY A 190 4.61 -16.82 14.69
CA GLY A 190 4.29 -15.53 14.04
C GLY A 190 5.49 -14.83 13.39
N ALA A 191 6.66 -14.74 14.03
CA ALA A 191 7.83 -14.05 13.47
C ALA A 191 8.62 -14.92 12.47
N ARG A 192 8.99 -14.39 11.28
CA ARG A 192 9.93 -15.10 10.40
C ARG A 192 11.38 -14.85 10.83
N ARG A 193 12.00 -15.85 11.44
CA ARG A 193 13.47 -15.89 11.62
C ARG A 193 14.18 -16.12 10.28
N ILE A 194 15.43 -15.69 10.21
CA ILE A 194 16.29 -16.04 9.08
C ILE A 194 16.56 -17.53 9.11
N TRP A 195 16.15 -18.22 8.05
CA TRP A 195 16.37 -19.66 7.92
C TRP A 195 17.86 -19.99 8.03
N GLY A 196 18.22 -20.81 9.02
CA GLY A 196 19.60 -21.22 9.28
C GLY A 196 20.43 -20.28 10.15
N TYR A 197 19.87 -19.15 10.61
CA TYR A 197 20.48 -18.31 11.65
C TYR A 197 20.12 -18.84 13.05
N GLU A 198 20.46 -20.11 13.28
CA GLU A 198 20.12 -20.85 14.49
C GLU A 198 21.30 -21.74 14.88
N GLY A 199 21.52 -21.90 16.19
CA GLY A 199 22.65 -22.67 16.74
C GLY A 199 23.99 -21.90 16.76
N GLU A 200 24.84 -22.19 17.75
CA GLU A 200 26.03 -21.39 18.08
C GLU A 200 26.98 -21.16 16.89
N TRP A 201 27.32 -22.19 16.13
CA TRP A 201 28.37 -22.08 15.12
C TRP A 201 27.91 -21.37 13.83
N LYS A 202 26.66 -21.60 13.38
CA LYS A 202 26.12 -20.92 12.19
C LYS A 202 25.89 -19.43 12.46
N LYS A 203 25.32 -19.11 13.63
CA LYS A 203 25.16 -17.74 14.11
C LYS A 203 26.52 -17.03 14.17
N THR A 204 27.51 -17.63 14.83
CA THR A 204 28.86 -17.07 14.93
C THR A 204 29.53 -16.84 13.57
N ILE A 205 29.38 -17.75 12.60
CA ILE A 205 29.95 -17.57 11.25
C ILE A 205 29.26 -16.43 10.52
N ILE A 206 27.93 -16.36 10.59
CA ILE A 206 27.13 -15.31 9.96
C ILE A 206 27.47 -13.94 10.58
N ASP A 207 27.58 -13.88 11.91
CA ASP A 207 27.97 -12.67 12.65
C ASP A 207 29.37 -12.20 12.26
N ARG A 208 30.36 -13.09 12.19
CA ARG A 208 31.72 -12.77 11.73
C ARG A 208 31.76 -12.29 10.28
N LEU A 209 30.94 -12.88 9.41
CA LEU A 209 30.82 -12.45 8.02
C LEU A 209 30.27 -11.02 7.94
N PHE A 210 29.40 -10.64 8.87
CA PHE A 210 28.91 -9.28 8.98
C PHE A 210 29.89 -8.36 9.70
N GLU A 211 30.66 -8.79 10.68
CA GLU A 211 31.67 -7.93 11.32
C GLU A 211 32.77 -7.50 10.34
N ALA A 212 33.06 -8.31 9.32
CA ALA A 212 34.01 -7.95 8.27
C ALA A 212 33.60 -6.67 7.51
N GLU A 213 34.59 -5.81 7.25
CA GLU A 213 34.44 -4.70 6.31
C GLU A 213 34.34 -5.23 4.88
N HIS A 214 33.37 -4.71 4.12
CA HIS A 214 33.15 -5.11 2.73
C HIS A 214 33.29 -3.89 1.82
N ASP A 215 34.27 -3.92 0.93
CA ASP A 215 34.50 -2.83 -0.04
C ASP A 215 33.42 -2.79 -1.14
N HIS A 216 32.81 -3.94 -1.43
CA HIS A 216 31.85 -4.08 -2.51
C HIS A 216 30.45 -3.53 -2.12
N PRO A 217 29.85 -2.61 -2.90
CA PRO A 217 28.57 -1.98 -2.56
C PRO A 217 27.42 -2.98 -2.35
N PHE A 218 27.27 -4.00 -3.21
CA PHE A 218 26.26 -5.06 -3.01
C PHE A 218 26.46 -5.85 -1.71
N ARG A 219 27.70 -6.12 -1.28
CA ARG A 219 27.96 -6.83 -0.02
C ARG A 219 27.59 -5.98 1.18
N ARG A 220 27.86 -4.66 1.13
CA ARG A 220 27.41 -3.72 2.17
C ARG A 220 25.89 -3.62 2.24
N GLU A 221 25.20 -3.54 1.11
CA GLU A 221 23.74 -3.53 1.06
C GLU A 221 23.17 -4.83 1.62
N TYR A 222 23.67 -5.98 1.16
CA TYR A 222 23.26 -7.29 1.62
C TYR A 222 23.44 -7.44 3.14
N LYS A 223 24.63 -7.10 3.67
CA LYS A 223 24.90 -7.06 5.12
C LYS A 223 23.89 -6.16 5.84
N ARG A 224 23.69 -4.92 5.39
CA ARG A 224 22.76 -3.98 6.03
C ARG A 224 21.33 -4.52 6.05
N ARG A 225 20.85 -5.09 4.94
CA ARG A 225 19.50 -5.67 4.85
C ARG A 225 19.35 -6.87 5.76
N LEU A 226 20.37 -7.72 5.83
CA LEU A 226 20.31 -8.96 6.60
C LEU A 226 20.41 -8.71 8.11
N VAL A 227 21.28 -7.79 8.55
CA VAL A 227 21.33 -7.32 9.95
C VAL A 227 19.99 -6.71 10.37
N GLY A 228 19.41 -5.83 9.54
CA GLY A 228 18.09 -5.26 9.83
C GLY A 228 16.98 -6.32 9.94
N ALA A 229 17.04 -7.38 9.13
CA ALA A 229 16.11 -8.50 9.22
C ALA A 229 16.31 -9.35 10.49
N ILE A 230 17.56 -9.55 10.95
CA ILE A 230 17.87 -10.21 12.24
C ILE A 230 17.28 -9.41 13.39
N ASP A 231 17.60 -8.11 13.46
CA ASP A 231 17.16 -7.22 14.54
C ASP A 231 15.63 -7.17 14.64
N THR A 232 14.94 -7.34 13.52
CA THR A 232 13.48 -7.30 13.44
C THR A 232 12.86 -8.67 13.74
N GLY A 233 13.50 -9.79 13.36
CA GLY A 233 12.95 -11.15 13.50
C GLY A 233 13.39 -11.93 14.75
N GLU A 234 14.44 -11.49 15.46
CA GLU A 234 14.92 -12.12 16.71
C GLU A 234 14.43 -11.44 18.01
N ARG A 235 13.65 -10.37 17.91
CA ARG A 235 13.02 -9.69 19.05
C ARG A 235 11.60 -10.20 19.29
#